data_AF-A0A453K1P5-F1
#
_entry.id   AF-A0A453K1P5-F1
#
_cell.length_a   1.000
_cell.length_b   1.000
_cell.length_c   1.000
_cell.angle_alpha   90.00
_cell.angle_beta   90.00
_cell.angle_gamma   90.00
#
_symmetry.space_group_name_H-M   'P 1'
#
loop_
_entity.id
_entity.type
_entity.pdbx_description
1 polymer ?
#
loop_
_entity_poly.entity_id
_entity_poly.type
_entity_poly.pdbx_seq_one_letter_code
_entity_poly.pdbx_strand_id
1 'polypeptide(L)'
;HMCSTLTMRLRERISEFQTLREAIQTEYREVVERRVFTVTGERADEETIDKLIETGDSEQIFQRAIQEQGRGRVLDTLQEIQERHDTVKEIETKLLELQQIFLDLSVLVEAQGEILNNIEVQVTGAVEHVQTGTNLLQKARVLQKNTRKWTCIAIIILLIIVLVIVLSLKPWAKK
;
A
#
# COMPACT_ATOMS: atom_id res chain seq x y z
N HIS A 1 2.90 -11.05 38.60
CA HIS A 1 1.47 -11.13 38.21
C HIS A 1 0.88 -9.83 37.61
N MET A 2 0.53 -8.77 38.36
CA MET A 2 -0.20 -7.60 37.79
C MET A 2 0.62 -6.79 36.75
N CYS A 3 1.93 -6.68 36.93
CA CYS A 3 2.84 -5.98 36.01
C CYS A 3 3.03 -6.73 34.67
N SER A 4 3.03 -8.07 34.71
CA SER A 4 3.08 -8.92 33.52
C SER A 4 1.81 -8.80 32.67
N THR A 5 0.63 -8.79 33.29
CA THR A 5 -0.66 -8.56 32.60
C THR A 5 -0.71 -7.19 31.90
N LEU A 6 -0.18 -6.14 32.54
CA LEU A 6 -0.13 -4.80 31.94
C LEU A 6 0.79 -4.75 30.72
N THR A 7 1.96 -5.40 30.79
CA THR A 7 2.91 -5.48 29.69
C THR A 7 2.33 -6.24 28.49
N MET A 8 1.61 -7.33 28.77
CA MET A 8 0.93 -8.11 27.72
C MET A 8 -0.17 -7.28 27.04
N ARG A 9 -0.99 -6.57 27.81
CA ARG A 9 -2.01 -5.66 27.24
C ARG A 9 -1.39 -4.51 26.46
N LEU A 10 -0.30 -3.91 26.94
CA LEU A 10 0.38 -2.85 26.20
C LEU A 10 0.91 -3.37 24.85
N ARG A 11 1.49 -4.57 24.82
CA ARG A 11 1.92 -5.22 23.58
C ARG A 11 0.76 -5.39 22.59
N GLU A 12 -0.39 -5.88 23.05
CA GLU A 12 -1.59 -6.02 22.22
C GLU A 12 -2.01 -4.66 21.62
N ARG A 13 -2.03 -3.60 22.43
CA ARG A 13 -2.39 -2.25 21.97
C ARG A 13 -1.39 -1.68 20.97
N ILE A 14 -0.10 -1.94 21.13
CA ILE A 14 0.93 -1.55 20.16
C ILE A 14 0.72 -2.29 18.83
N SER A 15 0.42 -3.59 18.88
CA SER A 15 0.14 -4.38 17.68
C SER A 15 -1.11 -3.90 16.93
N GLU A 16 -2.19 -3.57 17.66
CA GLU A 16 -3.39 -2.96 17.07
C GLU A 16 -3.06 -1.61 16.42
N PHE A 17 -2.25 -0.78 17.08
CA PHE A 17 -1.84 0.52 16.56
C PHE A 17 -0.94 0.40 15.32
N GLN A 18 -0.06 -0.59 15.26
CA GLN A 18 0.75 -0.90 14.08
C GLN A 18 -0.13 -1.28 12.89
N THR A 19 -1.12 -2.15 13.11
CA THR A 19 -2.09 -2.53 12.07
C THR A 19 -2.88 -1.32 11.57
N LEU A 20 -3.32 -0.45 12.48
CA LEU A 20 -4.01 0.79 12.13
C LEU A 20 -3.12 1.74 11.31
N ARG A 21 -1.85 1.90 11.71
CA ARG A 21 -0.87 2.71 10.97
C ARG A 21 -0.70 2.21 9.53
N GLU A 22 -0.57 0.90 9.33
CA GLU A 22 -0.43 0.32 7.99
C GLU A 22 -1.66 0.58 7.11
N ALA A 23 -2.86 0.45 7.69
CA ALA A 23 -4.10 0.76 6.99
C ALA A 23 -4.15 2.25 6.56
N ILE A 24 -3.81 3.16 7.47
CA ILE A 24 -3.78 4.61 7.20
C ILE A 24 -2.72 4.95 6.14
N GLN A 25 -1.53 4.35 6.22
CA GLN A 25 -0.46 4.57 5.25
C GLN A 25 -0.84 4.07 3.85
N THR A 26 -1.56 2.95 3.77
CA THR A 26 -2.11 2.43 2.51
C THR A 26 -3.15 3.37 1.93
N GLU A 27 -4.11 3.83 2.74
CA GLU A 27 -5.12 4.79 2.30
C GLU A 27 -4.49 6.11 1.85
N TYR A 28 -3.49 6.61 2.59
CA TYR A 28 -2.76 7.81 2.23
C TYR A 28 -2.10 7.69 0.86
N ARG A 29 -1.41 6.58 0.58
CA ARG A 29 -0.82 6.32 -0.74
C ARG A 29 -1.87 6.37 -1.85
N GLU A 30 -3.02 5.70 -1.67
CA GLU A 30 -4.08 5.68 -2.67
C GLU A 30 -4.63 7.08 -2.97
N VAL A 31 -4.77 7.92 -1.94
CA VAL A 31 -5.22 9.31 -2.10
C VAL A 31 -4.18 10.13 -2.84
N VAL A 32 -2.90 10.04 -2.47
CA VAL A 32 -1.80 10.75 -3.14
C VAL A 32 -1.74 10.38 -4.62
N GLU A 33 -1.74 9.07 -4.95
CA GLU A 33 -1.74 8.61 -6.34
C GLU A 33 -2.91 9.20 -7.15
N ARG A 34 -4.12 9.16 -6.58
CA ARG A 34 -5.33 9.64 -7.25
C ARG A 34 -5.28 11.15 -7.47
N ARG A 35 -4.80 11.90 -6.49
CA ARG A 35 -4.70 13.36 -6.53
C ARG A 35 -3.64 13.84 -7.50
N VAL A 36 -2.46 13.22 -7.47
CA VAL A 36 -1.38 13.48 -8.44
C VAL A 36 -1.87 13.23 -9.85
N PHE A 37 -2.55 12.12 -10.13
CA PHE A 37 -3.11 11.83 -11.45
C PHE A 37 -4.17 12.86 -11.89
N THR A 38 -5.06 13.26 -10.96
CA THR A 38 -6.14 14.20 -11.27
C THR A 38 -5.61 15.58 -11.70
N VAL A 39 -4.51 15.99 -11.10
CA VAL A 39 -3.94 17.34 -11.28
C VAL A 39 -2.87 17.40 -12.37
N THR A 40 -2.03 16.37 -12.47
CA THR A 40 -0.97 16.31 -13.50
C THR A 40 -1.46 15.70 -14.81
N GLY A 41 -2.56 14.94 -14.79
CA GLY A 41 -3.06 14.20 -15.97
C GLY A 41 -2.24 12.96 -16.32
N GLU A 42 -1.09 12.77 -15.69
CA GLU A 42 -0.17 11.66 -15.93
C GLU A 42 -0.04 10.79 -14.67
N ARG A 43 0.32 9.51 -14.86
CA ARG A 43 0.67 8.66 -13.74
C ARG A 43 2.11 8.96 -13.35
N ALA A 44 2.31 9.53 -12.17
CA ALA A 44 3.63 9.63 -11.57
C ALA A 44 4.25 8.22 -11.38
N ASP A 45 5.57 8.17 -11.47
CA ASP A 45 6.34 7.00 -11.12
C ASP A 45 6.26 6.70 -9.61
N GLU A 46 6.49 5.44 -9.26
CA GLU A 46 6.40 4.98 -7.88
C GLU A 46 7.40 5.72 -6.97
N GLU A 47 8.61 6.01 -7.47
CA GLU A 47 9.64 6.73 -6.72
C GLU A 47 9.21 8.16 -6.36
N THR A 48 8.51 8.84 -7.27
CA THR A 48 7.93 10.16 -7.03
C THR A 48 6.81 10.12 -6.00
N ILE A 49 5.95 9.10 -6.03
CA ILE A 49 4.92 8.89 -5.02
C ILE A 49 5.52 8.56 -3.65
N ASP A 50 6.57 7.75 -3.60
CA ASP A 50 7.30 7.43 -2.38
C ASP A 50 7.91 8.68 -1.75
N LYS A 51 8.61 9.49 -2.56
CA LYS A 51 9.19 10.77 -2.11
C LYS A 51 8.14 11.74 -1.59
N LEU A 52 6.98 11.84 -2.25
CA LEU A 52 5.85 12.64 -1.77
C LEU A 52 5.39 12.20 -0.38
N ILE A 53 5.23 10.90 -0.18
CA ILE A 53 4.74 10.33 1.07
C ILE A 53 5.77 10.54 2.19
N GLU A 54 7.06 10.37 1.90
CA GLU A 54 8.14 10.49 2.88
C GLU A 54 8.46 11.93 3.26
N THR A 55 8.50 12.84 2.28
CA THR A 55 8.97 14.22 2.50
C THR A 55 7.83 15.23 2.67
N GLY A 56 6.63 14.90 2.18
CA GLY A 56 5.54 15.88 2.03
C GLY A 56 5.82 16.94 0.95
N ASP A 57 7.01 16.96 0.33
CA ASP A 57 7.40 17.94 -0.67
C ASP A 57 6.68 17.67 -1.99
N SER A 58 5.53 18.32 -2.08
CA SER A 58 4.63 18.27 -3.21
C SER A 58 4.81 19.49 -4.12
N GLU A 59 5.58 20.51 -3.70
CA GLU A 59 5.68 21.74 -4.47
C GLU A 59 6.34 21.49 -5.83
N GLN A 60 7.41 20.69 -5.87
CA GLN A 60 8.15 20.38 -7.11
C GLN A 60 7.33 19.61 -8.14
N ILE A 61 6.51 18.66 -7.70
CA ILE A 61 5.75 17.75 -8.58
C ILE A 61 4.57 18.47 -9.21
N PHE A 62 3.98 19.38 -8.45
CA PHE A 62 2.81 20.11 -8.88
C PHE A 62 3.15 21.44 -9.57
N GLN A 63 4.41 21.88 -9.65
CA GLN A 63 4.80 23.12 -10.38
C GLN A 63 4.32 23.13 -11.84
N ARG A 64 4.47 22.01 -12.55
CA ARG A 64 3.99 21.88 -13.94
C ARG A 64 2.47 21.98 -14.01
N ALA A 65 1.77 21.29 -13.11
CA ALA A 65 0.31 21.32 -13.06
C ALA A 65 -0.24 22.71 -12.66
N ILE A 66 0.47 23.47 -11.81
CA ILE A 66 0.11 24.86 -11.46
C ILE A 66 0.13 25.76 -12.71
N GLN A 67 1.09 25.54 -13.62
CA GLN A 67 1.18 26.31 -14.87
C GLN A 67 0.07 25.95 -15.86
N GLU A 68 -0.38 24.70 -15.89
CA GLU A 68 -1.34 24.19 -16.88
C GLU A 68 -2.81 24.27 -16.44
N GLN A 69 -3.14 23.91 -15.18
CA GLN A 69 -4.52 23.82 -14.67
C GLN A 69 -4.94 25.02 -13.80
N GLY A 70 -4.02 25.95 -13.52
CA GLY A 70 -4.26 27.11 -12.68
C GLY A 70 -4.06 26.84 -11.18
N ARG A 71 -3.53 27.84 -10.48
CA ARG A 71 -3.00 27.73 -9.11
C ARG A 71 -4.02 27.26 -8.06
N GLY A 72 -5.31 27.59 -8.20
CA GLY A 72 -6.34 27.32 -7.18
C GLY A 72 -6.59 25.83 -6.91
N ARG A 73 -6.94 25.05 -7.94
CA ARG A 73 -7.23 23.60 -7.78
C ARG A 73 -6.02 22.79 -7.32
N VAL A 74 -4.82 23.25 -7.67
CA VAL A 74 -3.59 22.57 -7.31
C VAL A 74 -3.25 22.83 -5.85
N LEU A 75 -3.39 24.08 -5.37
CA LEU A 75 -3.17 24.41 -3.96
C LEU A 75 -4.09 23.63 -3.01
N ASP A 76 -5.37 23.48 -3.35
CA ASP A 76 -6.30 22.68 -2.53
C ASP A 76 -5.84 21.22 -2.42
N THR A 77 -5.32 20.68 -3.52
CA THR A 77 -4.79 19.31 -3.56
C THR A 77 -3.50 19.18 -2.76
N LEU A 78 -2.60 20.16 -2.87
CA LEU A 78 -1.37 20.22 -2.09
C LEU A 78 -1.66 20.28 -0.58
N GLN A 79 -2.62 21.11 -0.19
CA GLN A 79 -3.03 21.23 1.20
C GLN A 79 -3.60 19.91 1.75
N GLU A 80 -4.47 19.22 0.98
CA GLU A 80 -5.00 17.91 1.38
C GLU A 80 -3.89 16.85 1.56
N ILE A 81 -2.88 16.84 0.67
CA ILE A 81 -1.73 15.93 0.77
C ILE A 81 -0.89 16.25 2.01
N GLN A 82 -0.65 17.54 2.28
CA GLN A 82 0.13 18.00 3.43
C GLN A 82 -0.56 17.66 4.76
N GLU A 83 -1.85 17.96 4.89
CA GLU A 83 -2.62 17.66 6.10
C GLU A 83 -2.61 16.15 6.42
N ARG A 84 -2.73 15.30 5.38
CA ARG A 84 -2.61 13.85 5.56
C ARG A 84 -1.19 13.41 5.91
N HIS A 85 -0.16 14.01 5.31
CA HIS A 85 1.23 13.75 5.66
C HIS A 85 1.49 14.02 7.14
N ASP A 86 1.06 15.19 7.62
CA ASP A 86 1.23 15.60 9.02
C ASP A 86 0.50 14.65 9.97
N THR A 87 -0.69 14.18 9.60
CA THR A 87 -1.44 13.17 10.37
C THR A 87 -0.69 11.84 10.47
N VAL A 88 -0.12 11.35 9.36
CA VAL A 88 0.68 10.11 9.36
C VAL A 88 1.91 10.27 10.25
N LYS A 89 2.59 11.41 10.15
CA LYS A 89 3.79 11.72 10.96
C LYS A 89 3.48 11.80 12.46
N GLU A 90 2.32 12.32 12.83
CA GLU A 90 1.86 12.32 14.22
C GLU A 90 1.66 10.88 14.73
N ILE A 91 1.00 10.03 13.94
CA ILE A 91 0.79 8.61 14.26
C ILE A 91 2.13 7.89 14.45
N GLU A 92 3.11 8.14 13.58
CA GLU A 92 4.46 7.55 13.70
C GLU A 92 5.15 8.00 14.99
N THR A 93 5.07 9.28 15.32
CA THR A 93 5.62 9.82 16.58
C THR A 93 4.99 9.15 17.79
N LYS A 94 3.65 8.98 17.79
CA LYS A 94 2.92 8.31 18.87
C LYS A 94 3.25 6.82 18.99
N LEU A 95 3.49 6.14 17.87
CA LEU A 95 3.94 4.75 17.88
C LEU A 95 5.33 4.62 18.51
N LEU A 96 6.27 5.52 18.19
CA LEU A 96 7.61 5.54 18.78
C LEU A 96 7.55 5.79 20.30
N GLU A 97 6.70 6.72 20.76
CA GLU A 97 6.45 6.94 22.18
C GLU A 97 5.96 5.66 22.88
N LEU A 98 5.00 4.93 22.29
CA LEU A 98 4.49 3.68 22.85
C LEU A 98 5.55 2.57 22.87
N GLN A 99 6.37 2.47 21.83
CA GLN A 99 7.48 1.52 21.78
C GLN A 99 8.50 1.79 22.89
N GLN A 100 8.82 3.06 23.15
CA GLN A 100 9.72 3.43 24.25
C GLN A 100 9.13 3.02 25.61
N ILE A 101 7.85 3.33 25.86
CA ILE A 101 7.15 2.94 27.09
C ILE A 101 7.16 1.42 27.27
N PHE A 102 6.99 0.66 26.18
CA PHE A 102 7.04 -0.79 26.20
C PHE A 102 8.43 -1.34 26.56
N LEU A 103 9.49 -0.74 26.03
CA LEU A 103 10.87 -1.10 26.39
C LEU A 103 11.14 -0.81 27.86
N ASP A 104 10.76 0.37 28.35
CA ASP A 104 10.96 0.76 29.76
C ASP A 104 10.22 -0.19 30.72
N LEU A 105 8.99 -0.60 30.36
CA LEU A 105 8.22 -1.58 31.14
C LEU A 105 8.82 -3.00 31.07
N SER A 106 9.40 -3.38 29.94
CA SER A 106 10.04 -4.70 29.79
C SER A 106 11.24 -4.84 30.74
N VAL A 107 12.04 -3.78 30.90
CA VAL A 107 13.16 -3.74 31.87
C VAL A 107 12.66 -3.87 33.32
N LEU A 108 11.54 -3.21 33.66
CA LEU A 108 10.95 -3.26 35.01
C LEU A 108 10.34 -4.63 35.35
N VAL A 109 9.83 -5.36 34.36
CA VAL A 109 9.30 -6.73 34.54
C VAL A 109 10.43 -7.74 34.70
N GLU A 110 11.52 -7.61 33.94
CA GLU A 110 12.70 -8.47 34.05
C GLU A 110 13.40 -8.32 35.41
N ALA A 111 13.46 -7.10 35.95
CA ALA A 111 13.96 -6.84 37.31
C ALA A 111 13.12 -7.46 38.45
N GLN A 112 11.84 -7.79 38.19
CA GLN A 112 10.91 -8.40 39.17
C GLN A 112 10.89 -9.94 39.12
N GLY A 113 11.69 -10.58 38.25
CA GLY A 113 11.94 -12.02 38.29
C GLY A 113 10.84 -12.95 37.76
N GLU A 114 9.76 -12.42 37.17
CA GLU A 114 8.87 -13.24 36.33
C GLU A 114 9.51 -13.35 34.94
N ILE A 115 10.13 -14.50 34.67
CA ILE A 115 10.52 -14.87 33.31
C ILE A 115 9.24 -14.75 32.46
N LEU A 116 9.23 -13.85 31.48
CA LEU A 116 8.30 -13.87 30.34
C LEU A 116 8.61 -15.13 29.51
N ASN A 117 8.47 -16.31 30.13
CA ASN A 117 8.82 -17.56 29.50
C ASN A 117 7.64 -17.99 28.62
N ASN A 118 7.94 -18.26 27.36
CA ASN A 118 7.10 -18.98 26.40
C ASN A 118 5.95 -18.20 25.75
N ILE A 119 6.25 -17.11 25.04
CA ILE A 119 5.55 -16.85 23.76
C ILE A 119 6.61 -16.49 22.70
N GLU A 120 7.47 -17.47 22.42
CA GLU A 120 8.58 -17.44 21.45
C GLU A 120 8.10 -17.69 19.99
N VAL A 121 6.79 -17.78 19.70
CA VAL A 121 6.35 -18.40 18.43
C VAL A 121 5.48 -17.54 17.50
N GLN A 122 5.09 -16.30 17.83
CA GLN A 122 4.28 -15.49 16.89
C GLN A 122 4.73 -14.05 16.62
N VAL A 123 5.92 -13.65 17.06
CA VAL A 123 6.50 -12.36 16.62
C VAL A 123 7.16 -12.46 15.23
N THR A 124 7.65 -13.64 14.84
CA THR A 124 8.22 -13.84 13.50
C THR A 124 7.14 -13.93 12.41
N GLY A 125 5.94 -14.39 12.75
CA GLY A 125 4.83 -14.53 11.78
C GLY A 125 4.08 -13.24 11.45
N ALA A 126 4.10 -12.25 12.35
CA ALA A 126 3.47 -10.94 12.11
C ALA A 126 4.33 -10.03 11.23
N VAL A 127 5.65 -10.24 11.22
CA VAL A 127 6.59 -9.50 10.36
C VAL A 127 6.69 -10.14 8.97
N GLU A 128 6.49 -11.45 8.82
CA GLU A 128 6.62 -12.17 7.54
C GLU A 128 5.37 -12.13 6.63
N HIS A 129 4.24 -11.61 7.12
CA HIS A 129 3.02 -11.42 6.30
C HIS A 129 2.79 -10.01 5.75
N VAL A 130 3.57 -9.02 6.19
CA VAL A 130 3.48 -7.64 5.68
C VAL A 130 4.22 -7.47 4.35
N GLN A 131 5.29 -8.24 4.10
CA GLN A 131 6.06 -8.15 2.85
C GLN A 131 5.43 -8.91 1.67
N THR A 132 4.50 -9.84 1.97
CA THR A 132 3.83 -10.68 0.96
C THR A 132 2.48 -10.12 0.54
N GLY A 133 1.75 -9.42 1.42
CA GLY A 133 0.43 -8.83 1.10
C GLY A 133 0.50 -7.72 0.03
N THR A 134 1.47 -6.82 0.13
CA THR A 134 1.66 -5.71 -0.82
C THR A 134 2.20 -6.20 -2.17
N ASN A 135 3.14 -7.15 -2.16
CA ASN A 135 3.66 -7.80 -3.36
C ASN A 135 2.59 -8.64 -4.10
N LEU A 136 1.68 -9.30 -3.38
CA LEU A 136 0.60 -10.06 -3.99
C LEU A 136 -0.44 -9.14 -4.65
N LEU A 137 -0.76 -8.00 -4.06
CA LEU A 137 -1.69 -7.02 -4.66
C LEU A 137 -1.05 -6.32 -5.88
N GLN A 138 0.23 -5.94 -5.81
CA GLN A 138 0.94 -5.33 -6.92
C GLN A 138 1.17 -6.34 -8.07
N LYS A 139 1.58 -7.58 -7.75
CA LYS A 139 1.68 -8.67 -8.75
C LYS A 139 0.32 -9.03 -9.32
N ALA A 140 -0.75 -9.09 -8.53
CA ALA A 140 -2.10 -9.35 -9.03
C ALA A 140 -2.57 -8.25 -9.99
N ARG A 141 -2.26 -6.96 -9.71
CA ARG A 141 -2.61 -5.84 -10.60
C ARG A 141 -1.80 -5.84 -11.90
N VAL A 142 -0.51 -6.18 -11.84
CA VAL A 142 0.38 -6.32 -13.02
C VAL A 142 0.00 -7.54 -13.86
N LEU A 143 -0.25 -8.70 -13.24
CA LEU A 143 -0.77 -9.88 -13.92
C LEU A 143 -2.14 -9.55 -14.55
N GLN A 144 -3.09 -8.97 -13.81
CA GLN A 144 -4.42 -8.65 -14.35
C GLN A 144 -4.37 -7.68 -15.54
N LYS A 145 -3.45 -6.71 -15.55
CA LYS A 145 -3.24 -5.81 -16.71
C LYS A 145 -2.62 -6.54 -17.90
N ASN A 146 -1.67 -7.46 -17.67
CA ASN A 146 -1.01 -8.18 -18.76
C ASN A 146 -1.91 -9.28 -19.36
N THR A 147 -2.72 -9.96 -18.54
CA THR A 147 -3.64 -11.02 -19.00
C THR A 147 -4.70 -10.45 -19.94
N ARG A 148 -5.21 -9.24 -19.75
CA ARG A 148 -6.21 -8.64 -20.67
C ARG A 148 -5.72 -8.52 -22.11
N LYS A 149 -4.43 -8.20 -22.31
CA LYS A 149 -3.83 -8.12 -23.65
C LYS A 149 -3.70 -9.52 -24.27
N TRP A 150 -3.23 -10.49 -23.49
CA TRP A 150 -3.04 -11.87 -23.93
C TRP A 150 -4.35 -12.62 -24.17
N THR A 151 -5.37 -12.40 -23.34
CA THR A 151 -6.72 -12.95 -23.54
C THR A 151 -7.35 -12.40 -24.82
N CYS A 152 -7.18 -11.11 -25.12
CA CYS A 152 -7.68 -10.53 -26.36
C CYS A 152 -6.98 -11.13 -27.59
N ILE A 153 -5.65 -11.28 -27.54
CA ILE A 153 -4.87 -11.93 -28.60
C ILE A 153 -5.29 -13.39 -28.77
N ALA A 154 -5.48 -14.14 -27.68
CA ALA A 154 -5.92 -15.53 -27.70
C ALA A 154 -7.31 -15.70 -28.33
N ILE A 155 -8.26 -14.80 -28.01
CA ILE A 155 -9.60 -14.79 -28.62
C ILE A 155 -9.51 -14.52 -30.12
N ILE A 156 -8.69 -13.55 -30.55
CA ILE A 156 -8.49 -13.23 -31.97
C ILE A 156 -7.91 -14.44 -32.73
N ILE A 157 -6.89 -15.10 -32.17
CA ILE A 157 -6.28 -16.30 -32.77
C ILE A 157 -7.33 -17.43 -32.88
N LEU A 158 -8.12 -17.65 -31.85
CA LEU A 158 -9.18 -18.67 -31.85
C LEU A 158 -10.22 -18.39 -32.95
N LEU A 159 -10.65 -17.14 -33.12
CA LEU A 159 -11.58 -16.74 -34.18
C LEU A 159 -11.01 -16.98 -35.58
N ILE A 160 -9.71 -16.70 -35.78
CA ILE A 160 -9.03 -16.96 -37.06
C ILE A 160 -9.00 -18.47 -37.36
N ILE A 161 -8.68 -19.31 -36.36
CA ILE A 161 -8.67 -20.78 -36.51
C ILE A 161 -10.07 -21.28 -36.89
N VAL A 162 -11.12 -20.82 -36.21
CA VAL A 162 -12.51 -21.18 -36.53
C VAL A 162 -12.87 -20.75 -37.96
N LEU A 163 -12.48 -19.55 -38.39
CA LEU A 163 -12.73 -19.06 -39.74
C LEU A 163 -12.04 -19.91 -40.81
N VAL A 164 -10.78 -20.30 -40.58
CA VAL A 164 -10.02 -21.19 -41.49
C VAL A 164 -10.69 -22.56 -41.59
N ILE A 165 -11.13 -23.14 -40.47
CA ILE A 165 -11.83 -24.43 -40.47
C ILE A 165 -13.14 -24.33 -41.24
N VAL A 166 -13.95 -23.29 -40.98
CA VAL A 166 -15.22 -23.08 -41.70
C VAL A 166 -14.99 -22.87 -43.19
N LEU A 167 -13.99 -22.08 -43.58
CA LEU A 167 -13.66 -21.84 -44.99
C LEU A 167 -13.06 -23.07 -45.68
N SER A 168 -12.38 -23.96 -44.94
CA SER A 168 -11.80 -25.21 -45.44
C SER A 168 -12.81 -26.36 -45.49
N LEU A 169 -13.88 -26.31 -44.70
CA LEU A 169 -15.04 -27.20 -44.81
C LEU A 169 -16.06 -26.73 -45.86
N LYS A 170 -16.14 -25.41 -46.10
CA LYS A 170 -17.01 -24.80 -47.11
C LYS A 170 -16.59 -24.93 -48.60
N PRO A 171 -15.38 -25.37 -49.04
CA PRO A 171 -15.08 -25.50 -50.46
C PRO A 171 -15.64 -26.78 -51.07
N TRP A 172 -16.45 -27.57 -50.35
CA TRP A 172 -17.06 -28.80 -50.90
C TRP A 172 -18.59 -28.88 -50.74
N ALA A 173 -19.27 -27.74 -50.72
CA ALA A 173 -20.73 -27.67 -50.86
C ALA A 173 -21.14 -26.79 -52.06
N LYS A 174 -20.43 -26.94 -53.18
CA LYS A 174 -20.95 -26.55 -54.50
C LYS A 174 -20.83 -27.71 -55.46
N LYS A 175 -21.86 -28.54 -55.48
CA LYS A 175 -22.42 -29.09 -56.72
C LYS A 175 -23.90 -29.34 -56.51
#